data_AF-A0A355YFC0-F1
#
_entry.id   AF-A0A355YFC0-F1
#
_cell.length_a   1.000
_cell.length_b   1.000
_cell.length_c   1.000
_cell.angle_alpha   90.00
_cell.angle_beta   90.00
_cell.angle_gamma   90.00
#
_symmetry.space_group_name_H-M   'P 1'
#
loop_
_entity.id
_entity.type
_entity.pdbx_description
1 polymer ?
#
loop_
_entity_poly.entity_id
_entity_poly.type
_entity_poly.pdbx_seq_one_letter_code
_entity_poly.pdbx_strand_id
1 'polypeptide(L)'
;MTALRLHGHGASRGSALGRARVRLPHAQEVTEKRIAAHAVEAELQRLHQAIESARAEMRELRQRLQGALPAEVGEFLDLHAMLLDDPELLAALDERIRSHRYSAAYALRAQRDLLAEVFEGMEDDYLRSRLDDLDHVIGRINAFLHKRPAGMKGLAGEILVCENVAPSELAQLQSQGVVGIVTSAGSPLSHSAILARSLHLPLVVGASGVLHRISDGDVLIVDGGSGEVVLEPAADDLRQYRQRLRELAREQRELGHLRSKPTRTVDGVDITLLANAESREDVARAHALGAHGLGLYRTEFLFLQRNGLPDEEEQFHHYRDAVLGMSGRPVTIRILDLGADKADRSGLVLGREENPALGLRGIRLLLAHPKVADTQLRALLRASGYGPVRILVPMVSTREEILALKRRTVRLAAALREEGHALADHVPVGAMIEVPAAAI
;
A
#
# COMPACT_ATOMS: atom_id res chain seq x y z
N MET A 1 12.54 -33.95 -23.96
CA MET A 1 11.76 -32.85 -24.56
C MET A 1 12.05 -31.60 -23.74
N THR A 2 12.47 -30.52 -24.38
CA THR A 2 12.74 -29.23 -23.72
C THR A 2 11.42 -28.58 -23.29
N ALA A 3 11.33 -28.15 -22.03
CA ALA A 3 10.16 -27.48 -21.50
C ALA A 3 9.87 -26.17 -22.26
N LEU A 4 8.59 -25.83 -22.44
CA LEU A 4 8.20 -24.59 -23.11
C LEU A 4 8.42 -23.42 -22.15
N ARG A 5 9.10 -22.37 -22.62
CA ARG A 5 9.35 -21.15 -21.85
C ARG A 5 8.58 -19.99 -22.44
N LEU A 6 7.86 -19.30 -21.58
CA LEU A 6 7.12 -18.08 -21.88
C LEU A 6 7.75 -16.94 -21.08
N HIS A 7 7.71 -15.74 -21.65
CA HIS A 7 8.32 -14.55 -21.05
C HIS A 7 7.27 -13.46 -20.89
N GLY A 8 7.32 -12.81 -19.74
CA GLY A 8 6.68 -11.53 -19.48
C GLY A 8 7.64 -10.63 -18.72
N HIS A 9 7.09 -9.70 -17.94
CA HIS A 9 7.85 -8.82 -17.08
C HIS A 9 7.69 -9.23 -15.61
N GLY A 10 8.80 -9.36 -14.91
CA GLY A 10 8.79 -9.59 -13.46
C GLY A 10 8.22 -8.39 -12.71
N ALA A 11 7.06 -8.58 -12.08
CA ALA A 11 6.36 -7.54 -11.35
C ALA A 11 6.58 -7.67 -9.83
N SER A 12 6.64 -8.88 -9.30
CA SER A 12 6.91 -9.16 -7.88
C SER A 12 7.85 -10.35 -7.73
N ARG A 13 8.96 -10.15 -7.01
CA ARG A 13 10.03 -11.15 -6.85
C ARG A 13 9.53 -12.41 -6.12
N GLY A 14 10.24 -13.50 -6.37
CA GLY A 14 9.98 -14.81 -5.78
C GLY A 14 9.73 -15.85 -6.86
N SER A 15 9.76 -17.13 -6.48
CA SER A 15 9.57 -18.21 -7.42
C SER A 15 8.58 -19.26 -6.91
N ALA A 16 7.61 -19.59 -7.75
CA ALA A 16 6.52 -20.48 -7.43
C ALA A 16 6.56 -21.71 -8.32
N LEU A 17 6.24 -22.87 -7.75
CA LEU A 17 5.97 -24.11 -8.47
C LEU A 17 4.56 -24.56 -8.07
N GLY A 18 3.70 -24.76 -9.06
CA GLY A 18 2.29 -25.09 -8.82
C GLY A 18 1.57 -25.52 -10.08
N ARG A 19 0.30 -25.91 -9.92
CA ARG A 19 -0.57 -26.18 -11.06
C ARG A 19 -1.22 -24.91 -11.55
N ALA A 20 -1.34 -24.75 -12.86
CA ALA A 20 -2.04 -23.64 -13.49
C ALA A 20 -3.53 -23.71 -13.18
N ARG A 21 -4.10 -22.57 -12.79
CA ARG A 21 -5.53 -22.30 -12.88
C ARG A 21 -5.73 -21.17 -13.86
N VAL A 22 -6.26 -21.47 -15.04
CA VAL A 22 -6.51 -20.53 -16.12
C VAL A 22 -7.89 -19.89 -15.92
N ARG A 23 -7.89 -18.61 -15.57
CA ARG A 23 -9.08 -17.76 -15.58
C ARG A 23 -9.15 -17.03 -16.91
N LEU A 24 -9.87 -17.63 -17.86
CA LEU A 24 -10.18 -16.96 -19.12
C LEU A 24 -10.98 -15.69 -18.84
N PRO A 25 -10.67 -14.59 -19.55
CA PRO A 25 -11.49 -13.40 -19.48
C PRO A 25 -12.89 -13.78 -19.89
N HIS A 26 -13.81 -13.56 -18.96
CA HIS A 26 -15.21 -13.54 -19.33
C HIS A 26 -15.42 -12.22 -20.05
N ALA A 27 -15.03 -12.18 -21.33
CA ALA A 27 -15.78 -11.39 -22.29
C ALA A 27 -17.18 -12.02 -22.31
N GLN A 28 -17.99 -11.71 -21.29
CA GLN A 28 -19.41 -11.76 -21.46
C GLN A 28 -19.66 -10.72 -22.53
N GLU A 29 -19.81 -11.15 -23.77
CA GLU A 29 -20.50 -10.39 -24.78
C GLU A 29 -21.90 -10.11 -24.20
N VAL A 30 -22.01 -9.03 -23.43
CA VAL A 30 -23.30 -8.55 -22.95
C VAL A 30 -23.96 -7.97 -24.19
N THR A 31 -24.68 -8.83 -24.91
CA THR A 31 -25.49 -8.46 -26.07
C THR A 31 -26.54 -7.44 -25.63
N GLU A 32 -26.87 -6.48 -26.51
CA GLU A 32 -27.99 -5.56 -26.25
C GLU A 32 -29.25 -6.37 -25.95
N LYS A 33 -29.71 -6.28 -24.70
CA LYS A 33 -30.90 -6.98 -24.23
C LYS A 33 -31.84 -5.97 -23.60
N ARG A 34 -33.04 -5.89 -24.17
CA ARG A 34 -34.15 -5.10 -23.62
C ARG A 34 -35.08 -5.96 -22.78
N ILE A 35 -35.60 -5.38 -21.70
CA ILE A 35 -36.53 -6.00 -20.78
C ILE A 35 -37.97 -5.54 -21.05
N ALA A 36 -38.94 -6.35 -20.63
CA ALA A 36 -40.34 -5.95 -20.69
C ALA A 36 -40.65 -4.86 -19.66
N ALA A 37 -41.64 -4.00 -19.94
CA ALA A 37 -42.00 -2.87 -19.07
C ALA A 37 -42.34 -3.29 -17.63
N HIS A 38 -42.98 -4.45 -17.45
CA HIS A 38 -43.33 -4.98 -16.13
C HIS A 38 -42.12 -5.51 -15.34
N ALA A 39 -40.98 -5.74 -16.00
CA ALA A 39 -39.77 -6.29 -15.39
C ALA A 39 -38.78 -5.19 -14.94
N VAL A 40 -39.09 -3.91 -15.19
CA VAL A 40 -38.21 -2.77 -14.88
C VAL A 40 -37.88 -2.70 -13.40
N GLU A 41 -38.88 -2.74 -12.52
CA GLU A 41 -38.65 -2.66 -11.06
C GLU A 41 -37.87 -3.86 -10.52
N ALA A 42 -38.13 -5.06 -11.05
CA ALA A 42 -37.39 -6.26 -10.68
C ALA A 42 -35.91 -6.19 -11.12
N GLU A 43 -35.64 -5.61 -12.29
CA GLU A 43 -34.28 -5.45 -12.81
C GLU A 43 -33.50 -4.34 -12.07
N LEU A 44 -34.16 -3.25 -11.68
CA LEU A 44 -33.59 -2.22 -10.80
C LEU A 44 -33.19 -2.80 -9.45
N GLN A 45 -34.09 -3.56 -8.82
CA GLN A 45 -33.81 -4.22 -7.56
C GLN A 45 -32.62 -5.20 -7.67
N ARG A 46 -32.52 -5.91 -8.81
CA ARG A 46 -31.39 -6.81 -9.11
C ARG A 46 -30.07 -6.05 -9.23
N LEU A 47 -30.08 -4.88 -9.89
CA LEU A 47 -28.91 -4.01 -9.99
C LEU A 47 -28.48 -3.48 -8.62
N HIS A 48 -29.40 -2.88 -7.86
CA HIS A 48 -29.09 -2.31 -6.55
C HIS A 48 -28.56 -3.36 -5.58
N GLN A 49 -29.11 -4.59 -5.61
CA GLN A 49 -28.59 -5.68 -4.79
C GLN A 49 -27.16 -6.09 -5.16
N ALA A 50 -26.81 -6.07 -6.46
CA ALA A 50 -25.46 -6.36 -6.91
C ALA A 50 -24.46 -5.26 -6.49
N ILE A 51 -24.88 -3.99 -6.55
CA ILE A 51 -24.08 -2.85 -6.11
C ILE A 51 -23.87 -2.91 -4.59
N GLU A 52 -24.91 -3.16 -3.80
CA GLU A 52 -24.78 -3.33 -2.34
C GLU A 52 -23.85 -4.49 -1.97
N SER A 53 -23.91 -5.59 -2.71
CA SER A 53 -23.00 -6.72 -2.51
C SER A 53 -21.55 -6.35 -2.80
N ALA A 54 -21.31 -5.58 -3.88
CA ALA A 54 -19.98 -5.06 -4.20
C ALA A 54 -19.47 -4.07 -3.14
N ARG A 55 -20.33 -3.19 -2.62
CA ARG A 55 -19.99 -2.27 -1.51
C ARG A 55 -19.60 -3.03 -0.25
N ALA A 56 -20.39 -4.03 0.13
CA ALA A 56 -20.10 -4.85 1.30
C ALA A 56 -18.74 -5.57 1.17
N GLU A 57 -18.45 -6.14 0.01
CA GLU A 57 -17.17 -6.78 -0.28
C GLU A 57 -15.99 -5.79 -0.17
N MET A 58 -16.11 -4.58 -0.73
CA MET A 58 -15.04 -3.58 -0.64
C MET A 58 -14.79 -3.12 0.80
N ARG A 59 -15.85 -2.97 1.61
CA ARG A 59 -15.72 -2.66 3.04
C ARG A 59 -15.03 -3.78 3.81
N GLU A 60 -15.42 -5.03 3.57
CA GLU A 60 -14.81 -6.19 4.21
C GLU A 60 -13.33 -6.33 3.82
N LEU A 61 -13.03 -6.17 2.53
CA LEU A 61 -11.66 -6.24 2.03
C LEU A 61 -10.80 -5.13 2.63
N ARG A 62 -11.32 -3.91 2.72
CA ARG A 62 -10.66 -2.79 3.40
C ARG A 62 -10.35 -3.14 4.86
N GLN A 63 -11.32 -3.69 5.60
CA GLN A 63 -11.12 -4.10 7.00
C GLN A 63 -10.08 -5.21 7.16
N ARG A 64 -10.13 -6.26 6.32
CA ARG A 64 -9.16 -7.36 6.35
C ARG A 64 -7.73 -6.92 6.07
N LEU A 65 -7.59 -5.84 5.30
CA LEU A 65 -6.30 -5.33 4.85
C LEU A 65 -5.81 -4.11 5.64
N GLN A 66 -6.54 -3.69 6.68
CA GLN A 66 -6.07 -2.67 7.61
C GLN A 66 -4.77 -3.14 8.30
N GLY A 67 -3.72 -2.33 8.18
CA GLY A 67 -2.41 -2.58 8.82
C GLY A 67 -1.42 -3.43 8.02
N ALA A 68 -1.84 -4.09 6.94
CA ALA A 68 -0.99 -4.98 6.12
C ALA A 68 -0.62 -4.43 4.74
N LEU A 69 -1.15 -3.26 4.36
CA LEU A 69 -1.00 -2.67 3.03
C LEU A 69 -0.17 -1.38 3.03
N PRO A 70 0.59 -1.11 1.95
CA PRO A 70 1.04 0.25 1.62
C PRO A 70 -0.15 1.20 1.45
N ALA A 71 0.01 2.47 1.84
CA ALA A 71 -1.04 3.50 1.80
C ALA A 71 -1.73 3.63 0.43
N GLU A 72 -0.97 3.48 -0.66
CA GLU A 72 -1.43 3.55 -2.05
C GLU A 72 -2.56 2.55 -2.38
N VAL A 73 -2.58 1.39 -1.71
CA VAL A 73 -3.60 0.35 -1.95
C VAL A 73 -4.90 0.67 -1.20
N GLY A 74 -4.80 1.34 -0.05
CA GLY A 74 -5.97 1.83 0.69
C GLY A 74 -6.71 2.92 -0.08
N GLU A 75 -5.96 3.85 -0.68
CA GLU A 75 -6.51 4.94 -1.50
C GLU A 75 -7.30 4.42 -2.72
N PHE A 76 -6.84 3.33 -3.34
CA PHE A 76 -7.55 2.66 -4.43
C PHE A 76 -8.89 2.04 -3.99
N LEU A 77 -8.91 1.33 -2.86
CA LEU A 77 -10.15 0.74 -2.33
C LEU A 77 -11.16 1.83 -1.95
N ASP A 78 -10.66 2.97 -1.47
CA ASP A 78 -11.47 4.14 -1.13
C ASP A 78 -12.08 4.76 -2.38
N LEU A 79 -11.30 4.92 -3.45
CA LEU A 79 -11.81 5.38 -4.73
C LEU A 79 -12.90 4.43 -5.26
N HIS A 80 -12.68 3.12 -5.22
CA HIS A 80 -13.65 2.14 -5.72
C HIS A 80 -14.95 2.19 -4.93
N ALA A 81 -14.85 2.39 -3.61
CA ALA A 81 -16.02 2.63 -2.78
C ALA A 81 -16.72 3.95 -3.14
N MET A 82 -15.97 5.03 -3.39
CA MET A 82 -16.53 6.32 -3.82
C MET A 82 -17.25 6.21 -5.17
N LEU A 83 -16.69 5.50 -6.15
CA LEU A 83 -17.33 5.25 -7.45
C LEU A 83 -18.62 4.43 -7.28
N LEU A 84 -18.61 3.42 -6.40
CA LEU A 84 -19.81 2.65 -6.07
C LEU A 84 -20.87 3.50 -5.33
N ASP A 85 -20.48 4.56 -4.65
CA ASP A 85 -21.35 5.48 -3.91
C ASP A 85 -21.75 6.73 -4.72
N ASP A 86 -21.27 6.86 -5.96
CA ASP A 86 -21.55 8.02 -6.82
C ASP A 86 -23.04 8.08 -7.23
N PRO A 87 -23.79 9.10 -6.77
CA PRO A 87 -25.21 9.23 -7.09
C PRO A 87 -25.46 9.49 -8.57
N GLU A 88 -24.53 10.10 -9.31
CA GLU A 88 -24.70 10.34 -10.75
C GLU A 88 -24.60 9.03 -11.54
N LEU A 89 -23.63 8.18 -11.21
CA LEU A 89 -23.49 6.86 -11.80
C LEU A 89 -24.76 6.01 -11.56
N LEU A 90 -25.27 6.00 -10.33
CA LEU A 90 -26.48 5.25 -9.97
C LEU A 90 -27.72 5.77 -10.69
N ALA A 91 -27.89 7.09 -10.73
CA ALA A 91 -29.02 7.71 -11.43
C ALA A 91 -28.98 7.41 -12.94
N ALA A 92 -27.80 7.47 -13.56
CA ALA A 92 -27.64 7.14 -14.98
C ALA A 92 -27.96 5.67 -15.29
N LEU A 93 -27.56 4.74 -14.41
CA LEU A 93 -27.90 3.32 -14.57
C LEU A 93 -29.41 3.07 -14.42
N ASP A 94 -30.03 3.70 -13.42
CA ASP A 94 -31.48 3.61 -13.20
C ASP A 94 -32.27 4.18 -14.37
N GLU A 95 -31.85 5.33 -14.91
CA GLU A 95 -32.45 5.95 -16.08
C GLU A 95 -32.36 5.03 -17.31
N ARG A 96 -31.19 4.42 -17.54
CA ARG A 96 -30.99 3.48 -18.65
C ARG A 96 -31.92 2.25 -18.57
N ILE A 97 -32.17 1.75 -17.38
CA ILE A 97 -33.10 0.63 -17.17
C ILE A 97 -34.56 1.10 -17.31
N ARG A 98 -34.93 2.28 -16.80
CA ARG A 98 -36.31 2.81 -16.86
C ARG A 98 -36.71 3.31 -18.24
N SER A 99 -35.92 4.19 -18.84
CA SER A 99 -36.21 4.89 -20.09
C SER A 99 -35.93 4.02 -21.31
N HIS A 100 -34.76 3.38 -21.36
CA HIS A 100 -34.33 2.57 -22.50
C HIS A 100 -34.68 1.09 -22.37
N ARG A 101 -35.22 0.67 -21.22
CA ARG A 101 -35.58 -0.73 -20.92
C ARG A 101 -34.41 -1.67 -21.12
N TYR A 102 -33.19 -1.26 -20.79
CA TYR A 102 -32.03 -2.13 -20.85
C TYR A 102 -32.02 -3.11 -19.67
N SER A 103 -31.47 -4.31 -19.88
CA SER A 103 -31.09 -5.20 -18.77
C SER A 103 -29.97 -4.56 -17.94
N ALA A 104 -29.85 -4.91 -16.66
CA ALA A 104 -28.86 -4.35 -15.74
C ALA A 104 -27.41 -4.55 -16.25
N ALA A 105 -27.11 -5.72 -16.80
CA ALA A 105 -25.79 -6.01 -17.36
C ALA A 105 -25.48 -5.11 -18.57
N TYR A 106 -26.46 -4.89 -19.45
CA TYR A 106 -26.27 -4.04 -20.63
C TYR A 106 -26.25 -2.55 -20.28
N ALA A 107 -27.05 -2.12 -19.30
CA ALA A 107 -27.03 -0.76 -18.78
C ALA A 107 -25.65 -0.40 -18.20
N LEU A 108 -25.03 -1.31 -17.44
CA LEU A 108 -23.67 -1.16 -16.93
C LEU A 108 -22.64 -1.05 -18.06
N ARG A 109 -22.70 -1.93 -19.05
CA ARG A 109 -21.81 -1.88 -20.22
C ARG A 109 -21.97 -0.57 -20.99
N ALA A 110 -23.21 -0.16 -21.28
CA ALA A 110 -23.47 1.06 -22.04
C ALA A 110 -23.04 2.32 -21.28
N GLN A 111 -23.11 2.31 -19.95
CA GLN A 111 -22.60 3.40 -19.12
C GLN A 111 -21.06 3.39 -19.05
N ARG A 112 -20.45 2.21 -18.98
CA ARG A 112 -18.99 2.02 -19.09
C ARG A 112 -18.46 2.63 -20.38
N ASP A 113 -19.04 2.23 -21.51
CA ASP A 113 -18.55 2.61 -22.84
C ASP A 113 -18.65 4.13 -23.04
N LEU A 114 -19.72 4.76 -22.55
CA LEU A 114 -19.86 6.22 -22.55
C LEU A 114 -18.77 6.92 -21.73
N LEU A 115 -18.51 6.44 -20.51
CA LEU A 115 -17.47 7.02 -19.66
C LEU A 115 -16.07 6.78 -20.24
N ALA A 116 -15.84 5.61 -20.84
CA ALA A 116 -14.59 5.27 -21.51
C ALA A 116 -14.27 6.24 -22.65
N GLU A 117 -15.24 6.56 -23.50
CA GLU A 117 -15.08 7.55 -24.58
C GLU A 117 -14.67 8.94 -24.04
N VAL A 118 -15.20 9.34 -22.89
CA VAL A 118 -14.84 10.61 -22.23
C VAL A 118 -13.40 10.58 -21.70
N PHE A 119 -12.97 9.48 -21.10
CA PHE A 119 -11.61 9.34 -20.55
C PHE A 119 -10.55 9.14 -21.63
N GLU A 120 -10.86 8.43 -22.72
CA GLU A 120 -9.94 8.26 -23.87
C GLU A 120 -9.68 9.57 -24.61
N GLY A 121 -10.63 10.51 -24.57
CA GLY A 121 -10.47 11.87 -25.12
C GLY A 121 -9.57 12.80 -24.29
N MET A 122 -9.06 12.36 -23.13
CA MET A 122 -8.22 13.18 -22.24
C MET A 122 -6.72 12.90 -22.46
N GLU A 123 -5.92 13.98 -22.55
CA GLU A 123 -4.47 13.88 -22.78
C GLU A 123 -3.66 13.45 -21.54
N ASP A 124 -4.23 13.53 -20.33
CA ASP A 124 -3.55 13.24 -19.06
C ASP A 124 -3.47 11.72 -18.75
N ASP A 125 -2.25 11.19 -18.62
CA ASP A 125 -1.98 9.79 -18.28
C ASP A 125 -2.58 9.36 -16.92
N TYR A 126 -2.69 10.29 -15.96
CA TYR A 126 -3.31 10.03 -14.66
C TYR A 126 -4.83 9.82 -14.81
N LEU A 127 -5.49 10.61 -15.66
CA LEU A 127 -6.92 10.45 -15.92
C LEU A 127 -7.20 9.17 -16.72
N ARG A 128 -6.31 8.77 -17.63
CA ARG A 128 -6.40 7.46 -18.31
C ARG A 128 -6.32 6.29 -17.34
N SER A 129 -5.52 6.38 -16.27
CA SER A 129 -5.46 5.33 -15.24
C SER A 129 -6.78 5.15 -14.45
N ARG A 130 -7.67 6.15 -14.43
CA ARG A 130 -9.01 6.06 -13.82
C ARG A 130 -9.98 5.18 -14.61
N LEU A 131 -9.72 4.95 -15.89
CA LEU A 131 -10.52 4.04 -16.70
C LEU A 131 -10.37 2.59 -16.21
N ASP A 132 -9.15 2.19 -15.84
CA ASP A 132 -8.87 0.88 -15.27
C ASP A 132 -9.64 0.67 -13.95
N ASP A 133 -9.74 1.73 -13.13
CA ASP A 133 -10.52 1.71 -11.89
C ASP A 133 -12.01 1.51 -12.15
N LEU A 134 -12.56 2.23 -13.13
CA LEU A 134 -13.95 2.09 -13.55
C LEU A 134 -14.24 0.68 -14.07
N ASP A 135 -13.36 0.14 -14.92
CA ASP A 135 -13.50 -1.21 -15.46
C ASP A 135 -13.49 -2.28 -14.36
N HIS A 136 -12.67 -2.09 -13.32
CA HIS A 136 -12.67 -2.97 -12.15
C HIS A 136 -13.98 -2.91 -11.36
N VAL A 137 -14.53 -1.71 -11.12
CA VAL A 137 -15.80 -1.54 -10.41
C VAL A 137 -16.96 -2.17 -11.19
N ILE A 138 -17.02 -1.93 -12.50
CA ILE A 138 -18.07 -2.46 -13.38
C ILE A 138 -17.97 -3.97 -13.51
N GLY A 139 -16.76 -4.52 -13.66
CA GLY A 139 -16.51 -5.95 -13.64
C GLY A 139 -17.02 -6.62 -12.35
N ARG A 140 -16.85 -5.94 -11.21
CA ARG A 140 -17.32 -6.44 -9.91
C ARG A 140 -18.84 -6.44 -9.77
N ILE A 141 -19.51 -5.36 -10.16
CA ILE A 141 -20.99 -5.32 -10.17
C ILE A 141 -21.54 -6.41 -11.09
N ASN A 142 -20.94 -6.59 -12.26
CA ASN A 142 -21.32 -7.65 -13.21
C ASN A 142 -21.15 -9.05 -12.61
N ALA A 143 -20.12 -9.30 -11.80
CA ALA A 143 -19.93 -10.58 -11.13
C ALA A 143 -21.09 -10.93 -10.18
N PHE A 144 -21.56 -9.95 -9.40
CA PHE A 144 -22.71 -10.12 -8.50
C PHE A 144 -24.03 -10.26 -9.26
N LEU A 145 -24.22 -9.53 -10.37
CA LEU A 145 -25.42 -9.65 -11.21
C LEU A 145 -25.63 -11.07 -11.76
N HIS A 146 -24.55 -11.80 -12.04
CA HIS A 146 -24.61 -13.14 -12.61
C HIS A 146 -24.62 -14.26 -11.55
N LYS A 147 -24.76 -13.93 -10.26
CA LYS A 147 -24.76 -14.87 -9.12
C LYS A 147 -23.71 -15.98 -9.29
N ARG A 148 -22.47 -15.61 -9.58
CA ARG A 148 -21.39 -16.58 -9.40
C ARG A 148 -21.24 -16.83 -7.91
N PRO A 149 -21.20 -18.10 -7.46
CA PRO A 149 -20.79 -18.36 -6.10
C PRO A 149 -19.38 -17.78 -5.92
N ALA A 150 -19.26 -16.83 -5.00
CA ALA A 150 -17.99 -16.54 -4.33
C ALA A 150 -17.54 -17.84 -3.67
N GLY A 151 -16.70 -18.58 -4.37
CA GLY A 151 -16.40 -19.95 -4.03
C GLY A 151 -15.61 -20.62 -5.15
N MET A 152 -14.49 -20.01 -5.54
CA MET A 152 -13.43 -20.80 -6.17
C MET A 152 -13.06 -21.90 -5.18
N LYS A 153 -13.30 -23.16 -5.55
CA LYS A 153 -12.77 -24.32 -4.82
C LYS A 153 -11.26 -24.13 -4.69
N GLY A 154 -10.75 -24.41 -3.49
CA GLY A 154 -9.44 -23.96 -3.00
C GLY A 154 -8.33 -23.94 -4.06
N LEU A 155 -7.77 -22.76 -4.27
CA LEU A 155 -6.63 -22.50 -5.16
C LEU A 155 -5.28 -22.75 -4.45
N ALA A 156 -5.31 -23.50 -3.35
CA ALA A 156 -4.15 -23.67 -2.49
C ALA A 156 -3.05 -24.45 -3.22
N GLY A 157 -1.88 -23.83 -3.38
CA GLY A 157 -0.76 -24.39 -4.14
C GLY A 157 -0.87 -24.22 -5.66
N GLU A 158 -1.87 -23.50 -6.16
CA GLU A 158 -2.06 -23.23 -7.59
C GLU A 158 -1.46 -21.88 -8.01
N ILE A 159 -1.15 -21.76 -9.29
CA ILE A 159 -0.68 -20.54 -9.96
C ILE A 159 -1.82 -20.03 -10.82
N LEU A 160 -2.31 -18.83 -10.55
CA LEU A 160 -3.38 -18.22 -11.33
C LEU A 160 -2.82 -17.68 -12.65
N VAL A 161 -3.42 -18.06 -13.78
CA VAL A 161 -3.11 -17.53 -15.11
C VAL A 161 -4.35 -16.78 -15.60
N CYS A 162 -4.26 -15.47 -15.82
CA CYS A 162 -5.42 -14.67 -16.22
C CYS A 162 -5.03 -13.52 -17.17
N GLU A 163 -6.01 -12.77 -17.68
CA GLU A 163 -5.70 -11.60 -18.51
C GLU A 163 -5.12 -10.47 -17.68
N ASN A 164 -5.83 -10.12 -16.61
CA ASN A 164 -5.41 -9.14 -15.61
C ASN A 164 -5.93 -9.57 -14.23
N VAL A 165 -5.35 -9.01 -13.17
CA VAL A 165 -5.78 -9.22 -11.78
C VAL A 165 -5.96 -7.87 -11.11
N ALA A 166 -7.13 -7.66 -10.52
CA ALA A 166 -7.40 -6.44 -9.77
C ALA A 166 -6.67 -6.49 -8.41
N PRO A 167 -6.18 -5.36 -7.88
CA PRO A 167 -5.51 -5.31 -6.58
C PRO A 167 -6.36 -5.94 -5.47
N SER A 168 -7.66 -5.68 -5.47
CA SER A 168 -8.59 -6.20 -4.47
C SER A 168 -8.68 -7.73 -4.42
N GLU A 169 -8.40 -8.40 -5.54
CA GLU A 169 -8.43 -9.86 -5.63
C GLU A 169 -7.13 -10.49 -5.11
N LEU A 170 -6.00 -9.79 -5.21
CA LEU A 170 -4.68 -10.34 -4.84
C LEU A 170 -4.63 -10.82 -3.39
N ALA A 171 -5.18 -10.04 -2.47
CA ALA A 171 -5.29 -10.40 -1.07
C ALA A 171 -6.14 -11.65 -0.84
N GLN A 172 -7.30 -11.72 -1.50
CA GLN A 172 -8.18 -12.87 -1.41
C GLN A 172 -7.49 -14.12 -1.96
N LEU A 173 -6.86 -14.02 -3.13
CA LEU A 173 -6.13 -15.10 -3.79
C LEU A 173 -4.98 -15.63 -2.91
N GLN A 174 -4.21 -14.73 -2.29
CA GLN A 174 -3.16 -15.12 -1.35
C GLN A 174 -3.74 -15.88 -0.14
N SER A 175 -4.84 -15.38 0.47
CA SER A 175 -5.48 -16.06 1.59
C SER A 175 -6.09 -17.42 1.23
N GLN A 176 -6.46 -17.60 -0.04
CA GLN A 176 -6.91 -18.88 -0.61
C GLN A 176 -5.75 -19.84 -0.94
N GLY A 177 -4.50 -19.41 -0.73
CA GLY A 177 -3.30 -20.21 -0.91
C GLY A 177 -2.71 -20.22 -2.32
N VAL A 178 -3.07 -19.26 -3.17
CA VAL A 178 -2.41 -19.07 -4.48
C VAL A 178 -0.92 -18.78 -4.25
N VAL A 179 -0.05 -19.50 -4.96
CA VAL A 179 1.41 -19.40 -4.76
C VAL A 179 2.10 -18.51 -5.79
N GLY A 180 1.41 -18.10 -6.85
CA GLY A 180 1.92 -17.17 -7.85
C GLY A 180 0.86 -16.79 -8.88
N ILE A 181 1.11 -15.70 -9.62
CA ILE A 181 0.18 -15.18 -10.63
C ILE A 181 0.93 -14.85 -11.91
N VAL A 182 0.32 -15.18 -13.04
CA VAL A 182 0.79 -14.83 -14.39
C VAL A 182 -0.34 -14.13 -15.12
N THR A 183 -0.10 -12.89 -15.58
CA THR A 183 -1.09 -12.14 -16.37
C THR A 183 -0.63 -11.93 -17.81
N SER A 184 -1.55 -12.03 -18.77
CA SER A 184 -1.22 -11.75 -20.18
C SER A 184 -1.10 -10.26 -20.48
N ALA A 185 -1.76 -9.41 -19.70
CA ALA A 185 -1.72 -7.95 -19.77
C ALA A 185 -1.18 -7.34 -18.47
N GLY A 186 -0.98 -6.02 -18.43
CA GLY A 186 -0.56 -5.27 -17.24
C GLY A 186 0.91 -4.84 -17.23
N SER A 187 1.25 -3.95 -16.30
CA SER A 187 2.56 -3.30 -16.18
C SER A 187 3.23 -3.62 -14.84
N PRO A 188 4.58 -3.76 -14.78
CA PRO A 188 5.33 -3.93 -13.53
C PRO A 188 5.20 -2.77 -12.54
N LEU A 189 4.71 -1.62 -13.01
CA LEU A 189 4.44 -0.42 -12.22
C LEU A 189 2.96 -0.28 -11.83
N SER A 190 2.11 -1.23 -12.21
CA SER A 190 0.68 -1.20 -11.87
C SER A 190 0.46 -1.36 -10.36
N HIS A 191 -0.68 -0.86 -9.87
CA HIS A 191 -1.09 -1.02 -8.47
C HIS A 191 -1.14 -2.49 -8.04
N SER A 192 -1.55 -3.40 -8.94
CA SER A 192 -1.52 -4.85 -8.70
C SER A 192 -0.09 -5.37 -8.49
N ALA A 193 0.89 -4.84 -9.23
CA ALA A 193 2.29 -5.20 -9.07
C ALA A 193 2.89 -4.71 -7.75
N ILE A 194 2.56 -3.48 -7.34
CA ILE A 194 2.99 -2.89 -6.06
C ILE A 194 2.41 -3.71 -4.89
N LEU A 195 1.13 -4.05 -4.98
CA LEU A 195 0.47 -4.87 -3.97
C LEU A 195 1.06 -6.28 -3.89
N ALA A 196 1.28 -6.95 -5.02
CA ALA A 196 1.87 -8.29 -5.04
C ALA A 196 3.25 -8.33 -4.36
N ARG A 197 4.07 -7.28 -4.50
CA ARG A 197 5.37 -7.16 -3.80
C ARG A 197 5.21 -7.11 -2.29
N SER A 198 4.23 -6.34 -1.82
CA SER A 198 3.94 -6.16 -0.40
C SER A 198 3.40 -7.45 0.23
N LEU A 199 2.66 -8.24 -0.54
CA LEU A 199 2.17 -9.56 -0.14
C LEU A 199 3.21 -10.69 -0.34
N HIS A 200 4.40 -10.38 -0.85
CA HIS A 200 5.41 -11.37 -1.23
C HIS A 200 4.90 -12.48 -2.16
N LEU A 201 3.93 -12.14 -3.02
CA LEU A 201 3.35 -13.06 -3.99
C LEU A 201 4.06 -12.92 -5.34
N PRO A 202 4.70 -13.97 -5.88
CA PRO A 202 5.35 -13.92 -7.19
C PRO A 202 4.35 -13.54 -8.29
N LEU A 203 4.68 -12.51 -9.07
CA LEU A 203 3.83 -12.00 -10.14
C LEU A 203 4.65 -11.74 -11.41
N VAL A 204 4.19 -12.31 -12.53
CA VAL A 204 4.67 -12.01 -13.88
C VAL A 204 3.52 -11.36 -14.66
N VAL A 205 3.77 -10.21 -15.28
CA VAL A 205 2.77 -9.46 -16.05
C VAL A 205 3.16 -9.33 -17.52
N GLY A 206 2.18 -9.08 -18.39
CA GLY A 206 2.42 -8.87 -19.82
C GLY A 206 2.97 -10.12 -20.54
N ALA A 207 2.73 -11.32 -20.00
CA ALA A 207 3.19 -12.55 -20.62
C ALA A 207 2.29 -12.91 -21.81
N SER A 208 2.64 -12.40 -22.98
CA SER A 208 1.80 -12.53 -24.18
C SER A 208 1.58 -14.00 -24.58
N GLY A 209 0.32 -14.38 -24.82
CA GLY A 209 -0.04 -15.72 -25.29
C GLY A 209 -0.09 -16.81 -24.21
N VAL A 210 0.12 -16.49 -22.92
CA VAL A 210 -0.01 -17.47 -21.82
C VAL A 210 -1.40 -18.11 -21.76
N LEU A 211 -2.45 -17.34 -21.99
CA LEU A 211 -3.85 -17.83 -21.98
C LEU A 211 -4.18 -18.82 -23.10
N HIS A 212 -3.40 -18.82 -24.19
CA HIS A 212 -3.60 -19.73 -25.31
C HIS A 212 -2.70 -20.97 -25.23
N ARG A 213 -1.65 -20.91 -24.41
CA ARG A 213 -0.60 -21.95 -24.36
C ARG A 213 -0.64 -22.76 -23.07
N ILE A 214 -1.21 -22.21 -22.01
CA ILE A 214 -1.35 -22.86 -20.71
C ILE A 214 -2.80 -23.32 -20.54
N SER A 215 -2.97 -24.56 -20.11
CA SER A 215 -4.25 -25.17 -19.78
C SER A 215 -4.42 -25.33 -18.27
N ASP A 216 -5.66 -25.45 -17.82
CA ASP A 216 -5.98 -25.78 -16.43
C ASP A 216 -5.30 -27.10 -16.02
N GLY A 217 -4.57 -27.07 -14.90
CA GLY A 217 -3.89 -28.23 -14.32
C GLY A 217 -2.44 -28.43 -14.73
N ASP A 218 -1.94 -27.68 -15.72
CA ASP A 218 -0.56 -27.74 -16.19
C ASP A 218 0.43 -27.40 -15.08
N VAL A 219 1.61 -28.02 -15.08
CA VAL A 219 2.64 -27.71 -14.07
C VAL A 219 3.45 -26.50 -14.54
N LEU A 220 3.54 -25.48 -13.69
CA LEU A 220 4.27 -24.25 -13.97
C LEU A 220 5.36 -23.99 -12.94
N ILE A 221 6.51 -23.52 -13.41
CA ILE A 221 7.44 -22.74 -12.60
C ILE A 221 7.33 -21.28 -13.03
N VAL A 222 7.12 -20.39 -12.08
CA VAL A 222 7.06 -18.94 -12.29
C VAL A 222 8.19 -18.28 -11.53
N ASP A 223 8.94 -17.42 -12.19
CA ASP A 223 9.93 -16.53 -11.57
C ASP A 223 9.48 -15.08 -11.77
N GLY A 224 8.90 -14.51 -10.72
CA GLY A 224 8.42 -13.13 -10.72
C GLY A 224 9.53 -12.08 -10.66
N GLY A 225 10.80 -12.50 -10.50
CA GLY A 225 11.96 -11.62 -10.64
C GLY A 225 12.41 -11.48 -12.09
N SER A 226 12.64 -12.59 -12.79
CA SER A 226 13.09 -12.59 -14.20
C SER A 226 11.96 -12.43 -15.21
N GLY A 227 10.71 -12.72 -14.83
CA GLY A 227 9.57 -12.75 -15.75
C GLY A 227 9.44 -14.06 -16.54
N GLU A 228 10.21 -15.11 -16.19
CA GLU A 228 10.16 -16.42 -16.84
C GLU A 228 9.01 -17.27 -16.30
N VAL A 229 8.27 -17.90 -17.22
CA VAL A 229 7.23 -18.91 -16.93
C VAL A 229 7.58 -20.18 -17.69
N VAL A 230 7.90 -21.25 -16.97
CA VAL A 230 8.23 -22.55 -17.54
C VAL A 230 7.01 -23.46 -17.44
N LEU A 231 6.49 -23.87 -18.60
CA LEU A 231 5.40 -24.81 -18.74
C LEU A 231 5.93 -26.25 -18.83
N GLU A 232 5.34 -27.15 -18.06
CA GLU A 232 5.72 -28.56 -17.95
C GLU A 232 7.23 -28.73 -17.74
N PRO A 233 7.77 -28.22 -16.61
CA PRO A 233 9.20 -28.17 -16.36
C PRO A 233 9.82 -29.57 -16.42
N ALA A 234 10.94 -29.68 -17.13
CA ALA A 234 11.67 -30.94 -17.22
C ALA A 234 12.39 -31.23 -15.88
N ALA A 235 12.93 -32.45 -15.76
CA ALA A 235 13.68 -32.85 -14.58
C ALA A 235 14.84 -31.88 -14.25
N ASP A 236 15.44 -31.27 -15.27
CA ASP A 236 16.55 -30.32 -15.12
C ASP A 236 16.07 -28.99 -14.57
N ASP A 237 14.94 -28.46 -15.06
CA ASP A 237 14.33 -27.23 -14.55
C ASP A 237 13.91 -27.38 -13.08
N LEU A 238 13.32 -28.53 -12.71
CA LEU A 238 12.96 -28.83 -11.32
C LEU A 238 14.19 -28.95 -10.41
N ARG A 239 15.31 -29.50 -10.90
CA ARG A 239 16.57 -29.54 -10.14
C ARG A 239 17.11 -28.14 -9.90
N GLN A 240 17.14 -27.29 -10.93
CA GLN A 240 17.58 -25.91 -10.82
C GLN A 240 16.70 -25.10 -9.86
N TYR A 241 15.37 -25.23 -9.97
CA TYR A 241 14.43 -24.57 -9.05
C TYR A 241 14.68 -24.96 -7.59
N ARG A 242 14.81 -26.26 -7.31
CA ARG A 242 15.13 -26.74 -5.95
C ARG A 242 16.48 -26.27 -5.45
N GLN A 243 17.48 -26.18 -6.32
CA GLN A 243 18.79 -25.64 -5.97
C GLN A 243 18.70 -24.16 -5.59
N ARG A 244 18.04 -23.33 -6.40
CA ARG A 244 17.81 -21.90 -6.11
C ARG A 244 17.08 -21.71 -4.78
N LEU A 245 16.02 -22.49 -4.50
CA LEU A 245 15.32 -22.43 -3.21
C LEU A 245 16.24 -22.78 -2.02
N ARG A 246 17.12 -23.77 -2.18
CA ARG A 246 18.09 -24.14 -1.13
C ARG A 246 19.14 -23.06 -0.91
N GLU A 247 19.61 -22.43 -1.98
CA GLU A 247 20.57 -21.32 -1.94
C GLU A 247 19.94 -20.10 -1.24
N LEU A 248 18.73 -19.69 -1.62
CA LEU A 248 17.99 -18.63 -0.95
C LEU A 248 17.73 -18.92 0.53
N ALA A 249 17.30 -20.15 0.86
CA ALA A 249 17.10 -20.55 2.24
C ALA A 249 18.42 -20.63 3.03
N ARG A 250 19.54 -20.91 2.37
CA ARG A 250 20.87 -20.88 2.98
C ARG A 250 21.31 -19.45 3.23
N GLU A 251 21.19 -18.58 2.24
CA GLU A 251 21.51 -17.15 2.35
C GLU A 251 20.70 -16.49 3.47
N GLN A 252 19.38 -16.72 3.54
CA GLN A 252 18.56 -16.20 4.64
C GLN A 252 19.01 -16.70 6.01
N ARG A 253 19.45 -17.96 6.13
CA ARG A 253 20.01 -18.50 7.37
C ARG A 253 21.34 -17.84 7.71
N GLU A 254 22.23 -17.67 6.73
CA GLU A 254 23.52 -17.00 6.87
C GLU A 254 23.33 -15.53 7.30
N LEU A 255 22.41 -14.79 6.69
CA LEU A 255 22.02 -13.45 7.10
C LEU A 255 21.44 -13.42 8.53
N GLY A 256 20.63 -14.42 8.89
CA GLY A 256 20.09 -14.57 10.25
C GLY A 256 21.18 -14.68 11.32
N HIS A 257 22.32 -15.29 11.00
CA HIS A 257 23.47 -15.36 11.90
C HIS A 257 24.18 -14.00 12.10
N LEU A 258 24.04 -13.06 11.16
CA LEU A 258 24.64 -11.73 11.26
C LEU A 258 23.90 -10.82 12.24
N ARG A 259 22.65 -11.15 12.62
CA ARG A 259 21.82 -10.34 13.53
C ARG A 259 22.53 -9.94 14.82
N SER A 260 23.34 -10.83 15.40
CA SER A 260 24.04 -10.60 16.68
C SER A 260 25.52 -10.27 16.50
N LYS A 261 26.00 -10.13 15.26
CA LYS A 261 27.40 -9.82 14.96
C LYS A 261 27.62 -8.31 15.00
N PRO A 262 28.83 -7.85 15.38
CA PRO A 262 29.18 -6.44 15.29
C PRO A 262 29.19 -6.00 13.82
N THR A 263 28.66 -4.81 13.55
CA THR A 263 28.77 -4.19 12.23
C THR A 263 30.11 -3.47 12.13
N ARG A 264 31.08 -4.14 11.52
CA ARG A 264 32.45 -3.64 11.36
C ARG A 264 32.98 -3.93 9.97
N THR A 265 33.66 -2.97 9.37
CA THR A 265 34.35 -3.15 8.08
C THR A 265 35.56 -4.08 8.22
N VAL A 266 36.09 -4.56 7.09
CA VAL A 266 37.25 -5.47 7.06
C VAL A 266 38.51 -4.83 7.65
N ASP A 267 38.68 -3.52 7.48
CA ASP A 267 39.75 -2.70 8.05
C ASP A 267 39.45 -2.21 9.48
N GLY A 268 38.32 -2.60 10.05
CA GLY A 268 38.06 -2.46 11.48
C GLY A 268 37.32 -1.19 11.91
N VAL A 269 36.64 -0.49 11.00
CA VAL A 269 35.79 0.67 11.30
C VAL A 269 34.39 0.20 11.71
N ASP A 270 33.94 0.62 12.89
CA ASP A 270 32.58 0.31 13.36
C ASP A 270 31.55 1.21 12.67
N ILE A 271 30.46 0.62 12.20
CA ILE A 271 29.35 1.32 11.53
C ILE A 271 28.07 1.03 12.31
N THR A 272 27.34 2.07 12.70
CA THR A 272 26.04 1.86 13.36
C THR A 272 24.95 1.67 12.32
N LEU A 273 24.33 0.48 12.28
CA LEU A 273 23.14 0.24 11.45
C LEU A 273 21.89 0.51 12.26
N LEU A 274 21.17 1.55 11.86
CA LEU A 274 19.88 1.93 12.41
C LEU A 274 18.78 1.68 11.39
N ALA A 275 17.58 1.35 11.86
CA ALA A 275 16.42 1.17 10.99
C ALA A 275 15.58 2.44 10.85
N ASN A 276 14.86 2.54 9.75
CA ASN A 276 13.78 3.51 9.58
C ASN A 276 12.46 2.81 9.90
N ALA A 277 11.56 3.51 10.60
CA ALA A 277 10.27 2.96 11.00
C ALA A 277 9.18 4.04 10.97
N GLU A 278 7.94 3.62 10.75
CA GLU A 278 6.76 4.48 10.79
C GLU A 278 5.57 3.81 11.52
N SER A 279 5.67 2.51 11.80
CA SER A 279 4.65 1.71 12.48
C SER A 279 5.22 0.88 13.64
N ARG A 280 4.35 0.33 14.49
CA ARG A 280 4.75 -0.58 15.59
C ARG A 280 5.37 -1.87 15.06
N GLU A 281 4.85 -2.36 13.93
CA GLU A 281 5.32 -3.54 13.22
C GLU A 281 6.75 -3.35 12.72
N ASP A 282 7.09 -2.16 12.21
CA ASP A 282 8.45 -1.83 11.80
C ASP A 282 9.42 -1.80 12.97
N VAL A 283 9.00 -1.26 14.12
CA VAL A 283 9.80 -1.27 15.36
C VAL A 283 10.09 -2.70 15.80
N ALA A 284 9.05 -3.54 15.84
CA ALA A 284 9.20 -4.95 16.20
C ALA A 284 10.14 -5.69 15.23
N ARG A 285 10.01 -5.42 13.94
CA ARG A 285 10.86 -6.01 12.89
C ARG A 285 12.30 -5.54 13.01
N ALA A 286 12.54 -4.24 13.19
CA ALA A 286 13.86 -3.66 13.38
C ALA A 286 14.58 -4.27 14.58
N HIS A 287 13.86 -4.41 15.70
CA HIS A 287 14.39 -5.08 16.89
C HIS A 287 14.72 -6.56 16.61
N ALA A 288 13.80 -7.29 15.97
CA ALA A 288 13.97 -8.71 15.62
C ALA A 288 15.11 -8.98 14.63
N LEU A 289 15.46 -7.99 13.79
CA LEU A 289 16.58 -8.00 12.85
C LEU A 289 17.90 -7.50 13.46
N GLY A 290 17.91 -7.09 14.74
CA GLY A 290 19.14 -6.69 15.43
C GLY A 290 19.60 -5.25 15.14
N ALA A 291 18.71 -4.37 14.66
CA ALA A 291 19.07 -2.97 14.43
C ALA A 291 19.55 -2.30 15.73
N HIS A 292 20.63 -1.50 15.66
CA HIS A 292 21.23 -0.85 16.84
C HIS A 292 20.37 0.28 17.43
N GLY A 293 19.23 0.58 16.82
CA GLY A 293 18.32 1.65 17.16
C GLY A 293 17.47 2.04 15.95
N LEU A 294 16.65 3.06 16.13
CA LEU A 294 15.92 3.70 15.04
C LEU A 294 16.62 5.01 14.68
N GLY A 295 17.04 5.12 13.43
CA GLY A 295 17.72 6.29 12.88
C GLY A 295 16.73 7.34 12.39
N LEU A 296 15.52 6.89 12.06
CA LEU A 296 14.41 7.74 11.68
C LEU A 296 13.10 7.04 12.06
N TYR A 297 12.36 7.64 12.99
CA TYR A 297 10.96 7.33 13.24
C TYR A 297 10.11 8.45 12.65
N ARG A 298 9.34 8.11 11.61
CA ARG A 298 8.44 9.04 10.92
C ARG A 298 7.15 9.20 11.70
N THR A 299 6.71 10.43 11.93
CA THR A 299 5.55 10.72 12.77
C THR A 299 4.29 11.03 11.96
N GLU A 300 4.42 11.24 10.65
CA GLU A 300 3.33 11.72 9.77
C GLU A 300 2.12 10.79 9.78
N PHE A 301 2.36 9.48 9.87
CA PHE A 301 1.30 8.47 9.91
C PHE A 301 0.30 8.72 11.05
N LEU A 302 0.79 9.15 12.22
CA LEU A 302 -0.04 9.46 13.37
C LEU A 302 -1.01 10.63 13.13
N PHE A 303 -0.64 11.54 12.22
CA PHE A 303 -1.41 12.74 11.86
C PHE A 303 -2.33 12.49 10.65
N LEU A 304 -1.97 11.59 9.73
CA LEU A 304 -2.71 11.35 8.49
C LEU A 304 -3.87 10.36 8.61
N GLN A 305 -3.85 9.45 9.59
CA GLN A 305 -4.87 8.38 9.70
C GLN A 305 -6.23 8.81 10.28
N ARG A 306 -6.41 10.08 10.63
CA ARG A 306 -7.56 10.53 11.43
C ARG A 306 -8.17 11.84 10.95
N ASN A 307 -9.40 12.10 11.37
CA ASN A 307 -10.07 13.39 11.21
C ASN A 307 -9.72 14.28 12.42
N GLY A 308 -8.61 15.03 12.35
CA GLY A 308 -8.17 15.96 13.39
C GLY A 308 -6.72 15.75 13.85
N LEU A 309 -6.25 16.59 14.77
CA LEU A 309 -4.86 16.52 15.27
C LEU A 309 -4.76 15.60 16.49
N PRO A 310 -3.72 14.74 16.55
CA PRO A 310 -3.49 13.89 17.71
C PRO A 310 -3.11 14.74 18.92
N ASP A 311 -3.71 14.43 20.06
CA ASP A 311 -3.41 15.13 21.31
C ASP A 311 -2.05 14.70 21.91
N GLU A 312 -1.67 15.33 23.02
CA GLU A 312 -0.38 15.04 23.67
C GLU A 312 -0.30 13.60 24.18
N GLU A 313 -1.40 13.05 24.72
CA GLU A 313 -1.39 11.74 25.36
C GLU A 313 -1.28 10.63 24.32
N GLU A 314 -2.00 10.77 23.21
CA GLU A 314 -1.91 9.88 22.06
C GLU A 314 -0.51 9.87 21.46
N GLN A 315 0.07 11.06 21.24
CA GLN A 315 1.44 11.21 20.75
C GLN A 315 2.44 10.59 21.73
N PHE A 316 2.27 10.84 23.04
CA PHE A 316 3.12 10.30 24.08
C PHE A 316 3.09 8.77 24.08
N HIS A 317 1.91 8.14 24.04
CA HIS A 317 1.79 6.68 24.00
C HIS A 317 2.46 6.11 22.74
N HIS A 318 2.29 6.75 21.59
CA HIS A 318 2.91 6.30 20.35
C HIS A 318 4.44 6.35 20.42
N TYR A 319 5.01 7.46 20.89
CA TYR A 319 6.47 7.62 21.03
C TYR A 319 7.05 6.73 22.13
N ARG A 320 6.37 6.62 23.28
CA ARG A 320 6.75 5.72 24.38
C ARG A 320 6.84 4.29 23.90
N ASP A 321 5.84 3.82 23.16
CA ASP A 321 5.78 2.43 22.73
C ASP A 321 6.88 2.12 21.70
N ALA A 322 7.23 3.07 20.83
CA ALA A 322 8.40 2.95 19.94
C ALA A 322 9.72 2.87 20.73
N VAL A 323 9.88 3.68 21.77
CA VAL A 323 11.06 3.68 22.66
C VAL A 323 11.18 2.36 23.43
N LEU A 324 10.10 1.90 24.03
CA LEU A 324 10.05 0.63 24.76
C LEU A 324 10.29 -0.57 23.83
N GLY A 325 9.73 -0.55 22.62
CA GLY A 325 9.91 -1.60 21.62
C GLY A 325 11.37 -1.81 21.20
N MET A 326 12.21 -0.78 21.35
CA MET A 326 13.65 -0.84 21.06
C MET A 326 14.51 -1.24 22.26
N SER A 327 13.91 -1.52 23.42
CA SER A 327 14.59 -2.14 24.58
C SER A 327 15.89 -1.44 24.99
N GLY A 328 15.85 -0.11 25.12
CA GLY A 328 17.00 0.70 25.53
C GLY A 328 17.94 1.14 24.39
N ARG A 329 17.67 0.75 23.14
CA ARG A 329 18.38 1.27 21.97
C ARG A 329 17.83 2.65 21.57
N PRO A 330 18.67 3.56 21.03
CA PRO A 330 18.25 4.92 20.69
C PRO A 330 17.14 4.94 19.64
N VAL A 331 16.17 5.84 19.83
CA VAL A 331 15.10 6.12 18.89
C VAL A 331 15.14 7.58 18.48
N THR A 332 15.43 7.81 17.20
CA THR A 332 15.49 9.15 16.60
C THR A 332 14.15 9.47 15.97
N ILE A 333 13.34 10.31 16.63
CA ILE A 333 11.99 10.66 16.20
C ILE A 333 12.04 11.97 15.43
N ARG A 334 11.56 11.94 14.19
CA ARG A 334 11.42 13.15 13.37
C ARG A 334 10.15 13.86 13.74
N ILE A 335 10.25 15.14 14.11
CA ILE A 335 9.06 15.97 14.32
C ILE A 335 8.29 16.10 13.00
N LEU A 336 7.03 16.51 13.06
CA LEU A 336 6.09 16.47 11.94
C LEU A 336 6.67 17.10 10.65
N ASP A 337 6.74 16.33 9.57
CA ASP A 337 7.01 16.80 8.20
C ASP A 337 5.78 16.57 7.30
N LEU A 338 4.82 17.48 7.44
CA LEU A 338 3.62 17.59 6.62
C LEU A 338 3.76 18.78 5.65
N GLY A 339 3.28 18.63 4.43
CA GLY A 339 3.19 19.69 3.41
C GLY A 339 1.83 19.68 2.71
N ALA A 340 1.55 20.68 1.86
CA ALA A 340 0.28 20.84 1.16
C ALA A 340 -0.05 19.73 0.15
N ASP A 341 0.94 18.90 -0.19
CA ASP A 341 0.84 17.71 -1.04
C ASP A 341 0.21 16.51 -0.34
N LYS A 342 0.23 16.47 1.00
CA LYS A 342 -0.36 15.39 1.79
C LYS A 342 -1.77 15.83 2.17
N ALA A 343 -2.78 15.16 1.62
CA ALA A 343 -4.21 15.45 1.80
C ALA A 343 -4.57 15.56 3.30
N ASP A 344 -4.49 16.78 3.81
CA ASP A 344 -4.58 17.05 5.23
C ASP A 344 -6.05 17.13 5.66
N ARG A 345 -6.57 16.06 6.26
CA ARG A 345 -7.88 16.05 6.91
C ARG A 345 -7.89 16.80 8.25
N SER A 346 -6.73 17.25 8.75
CA SER A 346 -6.58 17.93 10.04
C SER A 346 -6.71 19.46 9.95
N GLY A 347 -6.67 20.03 8.75
CA GLY A 347 -6.86 21.47 8.51
C GLY A 347 -5.67 22.34 8.92
N LEU A 348 -4.47 21.78 9.09
CA LEU A 348 -3.24 22.53 9.38
C LEU A 348 -2.71 23.29 8.17
N VAL A 349 -2.86 22.73 6.96
CA VAL A 349 -2.38 23.38 5.75
C VAL A 349 -3.52 24.13 5.06
N LEU A 350 -3.45 25.47 5.09
CA LEU A 350 -4.40 26.36 4.45
C LEU A 350 -4.09 26.52 2.95
N GLY A 351 -4.85 25.83 2.10
CA GLY A 351 -4.95 26.13 0.66
C GLY A 351 -3.95 25.43 -0.26
N ARG A 352 -4.27 25.44 -1.56
CA ARG A 352 -3.39 24.98 -2.65
C ARG A 352 -2.18 25.91 -2.74
N GLU A 353 -1.02 25.46 -2.31
CA GLU A 353 0.26 26.11 -2.64
C GLU A 353 0.64 25.76 -4.10
N GLU A 354 1.22 26.71 -4.84
CA GLU A 354 1.72 26.44 -6.20
C GLU A 354 2.86 25.42 -6.19
N ASN A 355 3.70 25.44 -5.15
CA ASN A 355 4.78 24.47 -4.97
C ASN A 355 4.87 23.97 -3.51
N PRO A 356 4.14 22.90 -3.18
CA PRO A 356 4.16 22.30 -1.85
C PRO A 356 5.54 21.83 -1.37
N ALA A 357 6.43 21.46 -2.28
CA ALA A 357 7.77 20.99 -1.92
C ALA A 357 8.65 22.12 -1.35
N LEU A 358 8.40 23.36 -1.77
CA LEU A 358 9.13 24.55 -1.32
C LEU A 358 8.35 25.39 -0.29
N GLY A 359 7.10 25.02 -0.01
CA GLY A 359 6.16 25.80 0.80
C GLY A 359 6.24 25.59 2.32
N LEU A 360 5.09 25.74 2.99
CA LEU A 360 4.96 25.66 4.45
C LEU A 360 4.94 24.21 4.93
N ARG A 361 6.12 23.65 5.20
CA ARG A 361 6.29 22.27 5.68
C ARG A 361 7.37 22.10 6.73
N GLY A 362 7.41 20.92 7.35
CA GLY A 362 8.42 20.55 8.34
C GLY A 362 8.51 21.55 9.50
N ILE A 363 9.72 21.99 9.83
CA ILE A 363 9.93 22.97 10.90
C ILE A 363 9.18 24.29 10.67
N ARG A 364 9.01 24.75 9.43
CA ARG A 364 8.33 26.02 9.12
C ARG A 364 6.87 25.97 9.53
N LEU A 365 6.20 24.84 9.25
CA LEU A 365 4.83 24.59 9.68
C LEU A 365 4.72 24.61 11.22
N LEU A 366 5.64 23.95 11.92
CA LEU A 366 5.64 23.91 13.38
C LEU A 366 5.97 25.25 14.05
N LEU A 367 6.75 26.11 13.37
CA LEU A 367 6.97 27.49 13.81
C LEU A 367 5.73 28.36 13.59
N ALA A 368 4.99 28.16 12.49
CA ALA A 368 3.74 28.85 12.20
C ALA A 368 2.57 28.39 13.10
N HIS A 369 2.55 27.12 13.50
CA HIS A 369 1.51 26.50 14.35
C HIS A 369 2.07 26.10 15.72
N PRO A 370 2.31 27.07 16.62
CA PRO A 370 3.04 26.83 17.85
C PRO A 370 2.38 25.80 18.77
N LYS A 371 1.05 25.72 18.82
CA LYS A 371 0.35 24.74 19.67
C LYS A 371 0.68 23.30 19.27
N VAL A 372 0.73 23.00 17.97
CA VAL A 372 1.06 21.66 17.46
C VAL A 372 2.49 21.27 17.83
N ALA A 373 3.42 22.23 17.67
CA ALA A 373 4.81 22.03 18.06
C ALA A 373 4.94 21.78 19.58
N ASP A 374 4.23 22.52 20.42
CA ASP A 374 4.25 22.31 21.88
C ASP A 374 3.71 20.92 22.25
N THR A 375 2.55 20.53 21.70
CA THR A 375 1.95 19.20 21.92
C THR A 375 2.94 18.09 21.55
N GLN A 376 3.56 18.17 20.36
CA GLN A 376 4.49 17.15 19.91
C GLN A 376 5.77 17.10 20.75
N LEU A 377 6.36 18.27 21.06
CA LEU A 377 7.57 18.33 21.87
C LEU A 377 7.32 17.82 23.30
N ARG A 378 6.18 18.16 23.91
CA ARG A 378 5.82 17.67 25.24
C ARG A 378 5.70 16.14 25.25
N ALA A 379 5.01 15.56 24.27
CA ALA A 379 4.91 14.12 24.10
C ALA A 379 6.28 13.43 23.94
N LEU A 380 7.18 13.99 23.11
CA LEU A 380 8.54 13.48 22.91
C LEU A 380 9.38 13.53 24.19
N LEU A 381 9.30 14.64 24.93
CA LEU A 381 9.99 14.82 26.20
C LEU A 381 9.48 13.81 27.23
N ARG A 382 8.17 13.62 27.35
CA ARG A 382 7.58 12.60 28.24
C ARG A 382 8.03 11.18 27.86
N ALA A 383 8.10 10.86 26.58
CA ALA A 383 8.60 9.56 26.11
C ALA A 383 10.07 9.32 26.45
N SER A 384 10.88 10.38 26.58
CA SER A 384 12.30 10.26 26.97
C SER A 384 12.54 9.69 28.37
N GLY A 385 11.52 9.73 29.25
CA GLY A 385 11.59 9.07 30.56
C GLY A 385 11.62 7.53 30.48
N TYR A 386 11.36 6.94 29.32
CA TYR A 386 11.28 5.49 29.11
C TYR A 386 12.47 4.92 28.33
N GLY A 387 13.38 5.78 27.84
CA GLY A 387 14.56 5.35 27.09
C GLY A 387 15.18 6.47 26.24
N PRO A 388 16.26 6.15 25.51
CA PRO A 388 17.04 7.14 24.77
C PRO A 388 16.31 7.67 23.54
N VAL A 389 15.68 8.84 23.69
CA VAL A 389 15.03 9.59 22.60
C VAL A 389 15.99 10.62 22.01
N ARG A 390 15.95 10.78 20.68
CA ARG A 390 16.58 11.89 19.95
C ARG A 390 15.52 12.56 19.08
N ILE A 391 15.52 13.89 19.03
CA ILE A 391 14.60 14.67 18.21
C ILE A 391 15.33 15.05 16.92
N LEU A 392 14.73 14.76 15.78
CA LEU A 392 15.22 15.13 14.46
C LEU A 392 14.29 16.17 13.81
N VAL A 393 14.87 17.27 13.34
CA VAL A 393 14.13 18.41 12.78
C VAL A 393 14.21 18.38 11.25
N PRO A 394 13.07 18.23 10.54
CA PRO A 394 13.02 18.25 9.08
C PRO A 394 13.05 19.66 8.50
N MET A 395 13.44 19.79 7.24
CA MET A 395 13.35 21.00 6.41
C MET A 395 14.06 22.23 7.00
N VAL A 396 15.12 21.99 7.78
CA VAL A 396 15.94 23.06 8.37
C VAL A 396 16.65 23.78 7.24
N SER A 397 16.59 25.10 7.25
CA SER A 397 17.22 25.96 6.25
C SER A 397 18.07 27.06 6.86
N THR A 398 17.82 27.40 8.14
CA THR A 398 18.54 28.43 8.87
C THR A 398 18.89 27.98 10.29
N ARG A 399 19.91 28.59 10.88
CA ARG A 399 20.32 28.33 12.26
C ARG A 399 19.24 28.71 13.26
N GLU A 400 18.51 29.77 12.95
CA GLU A 400 17.50 30.39 13.81
C GLU A 400 16.33 29.42 14.09
N GLU A 401 15.94 28.60 13.11
CA GLU A 401 14.92 27.56 13.25
C GLU A 401 15.28 26.54 14.33
N ILE A 402 16.52 26.04 14.32
CA ILE A 402 17.01 25.10 15.35
C ILE A 402 17.12 25.77 16.71
N LEU A 403 17.62 27.01 16.78
CA LEU A 403 17.72 27.76 18.03
C LEU A 403 16.34 28.05 18.64
N ALA A 404 15.33 28.33 17.81
CA ALA A 404 13.95 28.51 18.26
C ALA A 404 13.40 27.21 18.86
N LEU A 405 13.56 26.07 18.17
CA LEU A 405 13.09 24.78 18.67
C LEU A 405 13.81 24.34 19.95
N LYS A 406 15.13 24.54 20.05
CA LYS A 406 15.90 24.22 21.27
C LYS A 406 15.43 25.04 22.47
N ARG A 407 15.28 26.36 22.32
CA ARG A 407 14.75 27.24 23.39
C ARG A 407 13.36 26.79 23.85
N ARG A 408 12.52 26.40 22.89
CA ARG A 408 11.18 25.87 23.17
C ARG A 408 11.21 24.56 23.94
N THR A 409 12.04 23.62 23.51
CA THR A 409 12.22 22.31 24.15
C THR A 409 12.67 22.47 25.61
N VAL A 410 13.62 23.36 25.90
CA VAL A 410 14.08 23.65 27.27
C VAL A 410 12.95 24.18 28.14
N ARG A 411 12.15 25.12 27.63
CA ARG A 411 11.01 25.69 28.37
C ARG A 411 9.96 24.63 28.70
N LEU A 412 9.61 23.80 27.72
CA LEU A 412 8.61 22.73 27.89
C LEU A 412 9.11 21.65 28.86
N ALA A 413 10.40 21.32 28.81
CA ALA A 413 10.99 20.37 29.74
C ALA A 413 10.97 20.87 31.20
N ALA A 414 11.13 22.17 31.43
CA ALA A 414 10.98 22.76 32.76
C ALA A 414 9.53 22.65 33.26
N ALA A 415 8.55 23.06 32.43
CA ALA A 415 7.13 22.97 32.77
C ALA A 415 6.69 21.52 33.07
N LEU A 416 7.08 20.57 32.23
CA LEU A 416 6.76 19.15 32.45
C LEU A 416 7.36 18.58 33.75
N ARG A 417 8.54 19.06 34.17
CA ARG A 417 9.13 18.66 35.46
C ARG A 417 8.35 19.25 36.64
N GLU A 418 7.89 20.50 36.54
CA GLU A 418 7.02 21.12 37.55
C GLU A 418 5.66 20.40 37.66
N GLU A 419 5.16 19.87 36.54
CA GLU A 419 3.97 19.01 36.48
C GLU A 419 4.22 17.58 37.02
N GLY A 420 5.47 17.22 37.37
CA GLY A 420 5.83 15.94 37.98
C GLY A 420 6.15 14.81 36.99
N HIS A 421 6.36 15.11 35.70
CA HIS A 421 6.73 14.11 34.72
C HIS A 421 8.22 13.74 34.78
N ALA A 422 8.51 12.44 34.68
CA ALA A 422 9.87 11.93 34.53
C ALA A 422 10.35 12.11 33.07
N LEU A 423 11.47 12.80 32.89
CA LEU A 423 12.10 13.10 31.60
C LEU A 423 13.59 12.75 31.65
N ALA A 424 14.22 12.51 30.51
CA ALA A 424 15.67 12.45 30.43
C ALA A 424 16.30 13.83 30.78
N ASP A 425 17.48 13.83 31.38
CA ASP A 425 18.23 15.08 31.68
C ASP A 425 18.53 15.86 30.40
N HIS A 426 18.89 15.13 29.35
CA HIS A 426 19.19 15.69 28.04
C HIS A 426 18.55 14.86 26.93
N VAL A 427 17.77 15.52 26.08
CA VAL A 427 17.24 14.96 24.83
C VAL A 427 17.99 15.63 23.67
N PRO A 428 18.82 14.89 22.92
CA PRO A 428 19.53 15.46 21.77
C PRO A 428 18.57 15.96 20.70
N VAL A 429 18.85 17.15 20.16
CA VAL A 429 18.12 17.75 19.03
C VAL A 429 19.08 17.89 17.85
N GLY A 430 18.80 17.17 16.77
CA GLY A 430 19.54 17.18 15.51
C GLY A 430 18.71 17.75 14.35
N ALA A 431 19.38 18.09 13.26
CA ALA A 431 18.75 18.54 12.02
C ALA A 431 18.87 17.47 10.94
N MET A 432 17.84 17.34 10.12
CA MET A 432 17.90 16.58 8.88
C MET A 432 18.53 17.46 7.80
N ILE A 433 19.65 17.03 7.24
CA ILE A 433 20.36 17.76 6.18
C ILE A 433 19.76 17.34 4.83
N GLU A 434 18.64 17.97 4.50
CA GLU A 434 17.86 17.69 3.27
C GLU A 434 17.57 18.94 2.43
N VAL A 435 17.87 20.13 2.97
CA VAL A 435 17.85 21.40 2.24
C VAL A 435 19.30 21.79 1.93
N PRO A 436 19.65 22.20 0.68
CA PRO A 436 21.02 22.57 0.35
C PRO A 436 21.63 23.62 1.29
N ALA A 437 20.84 24.59 1.74
CA ALA A 437 21.25 25.62 2.70
C ALA A 437 21.62 25.07 4.09
N ALA A 438 21.20 23.85 4.46
CA ALA A 438 21.63 23.21 5.72
C ALA A 438 22.98 22.50 5.59
N ALA A 439 23.39 22.16 4.37
CA ALA A 439 24.69 21.53 4.10
C ALA A 439 25.82 22.57 3.96
N ILE A 440 25.48 23.77 3.49
CA ILE A 440 26.36 24.95 3.37
C ILE A 440 26.43 25.65 4.72
#